data_AF-A0A534B831-F1
#
_entry.id   AF-A0A534B831-F1
#
_cell.length_a   1.000
_cell.length_b   1.000
_cell.length_c   1.000
_cell.angle_alpha   90.00
_cell.angle_beta   90.00
_cell.angle_gamma   90.00
#
_symmetry.space_group_name_H-M   'P 1'
#
loop_
_entity.id
_entity.type
_entity.pdbx_description
1 polymer ?
#
loop_
_entity_poly.entity_id
_entity_poly.type
_entity_poly.pdbx_seq_one_letter_code
_entity_poly.pdbx_strand_id
1 'polypeptide(L)'
;MSAAATPALTASAAAAPAVAPPPAPPVATETRPSAARAAATRLVGSSPGGYGVQLGAFSSEAGATNEWHQLTTRFGSELHGLSPLVVSADTPAGHLFRLQAQVADEAHARAICESLRKRSQACVPVLPR
;
A
#
# COMPACT_ATOMS: atom_id res chain seq x y z
N MET A 1 2.43 -54.24 -23.41
CA MET A 1 1.54 -55.36 -23.80
C MET A 1 0.76 -55.69 -22.55
N SER A 2 -0.40 -55.06 -22.38
CA SER A 2 -1.71 -55.63 -22.77
C SER A 2 -2.13 -56.68 -21.73
N ALA A 3 -3.31 -56.68 -21.16
CA ALA A 3 -4.51 -55.88 -21.35
C ALA A 3 -5.51 -56.30 -20.26
N ALA A 4 -6.45 -55.40 -19.94
CA ALA A 4 -7.88 -55.65 -19.70
C ALA A 4 -8.28 -56.64 -18.56
N ALA A 5 -9.49 -56.65 -17.99
CA ALA A 5 -10.74 -56.00 -18.26
C ALA A 5 -11.58 -56.08 -16.96
N THR A 6 -12.50 -55.13 -16.81
CA THR A 6 -13.63 -55.02 -15.86
C THR A 6 -14.51 -56.28 -15.75
N PRO A 7 -15.32 -56.45 -14.67
CA PRO A 7 -16.75 -56.10 -14.77
C PRO A 7 -17.41 -55.53 -13.49
N ALA A 8 -18.35 -54.59 -13.65
CA ALA A 8 -19.80 -54.71 -13.36
C ALA A 8 -20.22 -54.30 -11.92
N LEU A 9 -20.80 -53.10 -11.77
CA LEU A 9 -22.26 -52.82 -11.75
C LEU A 9 -22.96 -53.32 -10.49
N THR A 10 -23.34 -52.38 -9.60
CA THR A 10 -24.64 -52.41 -8.93
C THR A 10 -25.10 -50.99 -8.61
N ALA A 11 -26.28 -50.65 -9.12
CA ALA A 11 -27.07 -49.50 -8.70
C ALA A 11 -27.82 -49.85 -7.41
N SER A 12 -28.06 -48.88 -6.52
CA SER A 12 -29.37 -48.73 -5.89
C SER A 12 -29.49 -47.41 -5.14
N ALA A 13 -30.56 -46.69 -5.45
CA ALA A 13 -30.98 -45.45 -4.82
C ALA A 13 -31.59 -45.71 -3.44
N ALA A 14 -31.44 -44.76 -2.51
CA ALA A 14 -32.44 -44.51 -1.47
C ALA A 14 -32.23 -43.11 -0.88
N ALA A 15 -33.29 -42.31 -0.95
CA ALA A 15 -33.37 -40.95 -0.45
C ALA A 15 -33.83 -40.91 1.03
N ALA A 16 -33.35 -39.88 1.73
CA ALA A 16 -33.93 -39.20 2.92
C ALA A 16 -33.92 -39.96 4.29
N PRO A 17 -33.98 -39.25 5.45
CA PRO A 17 -34.28 -37.83 5.65
C PRO A 17 -33.31 -37.05 6.58
N ALA A 18 -33.64 -35.77 6.70
CA ALA A 18 -33.04 -34.71 7.48
C ALA A 18 -32.67 -35.03 8.93
N VAL A 19 -31.55 -34.45 9.37
CA VAL A 19 -31.34 -34.06 10.76
C VAL A 19 -30.86 -32.61 10.75
N ALA A 20 -31.78 -31.70 11.03
CA ALA A 20 -31.47 -30.28 11.22
C ALA A 20 -30.65 -30.13 12.50
N PRO A 21 -29.48 -29.46 12.48
CA PRO A 21 -28.84 -29.04 13.71
C PRO A 21 -29.61 -27.87 14.35
N PRO A 22 -29.66 -27.78 15.69
CA PRO A 22 -30.38 -26.74 16.41
C PRO A 22 -29.77 -25.35 16.15
N PRO A 23 -30.56 -24.26 16.30
CA PRO A 23 -30.06 -22.91 16.17
C PRO A 23 -29.09 -22.59 17.32
N ALA A 24 -27.82 -22.35 16.95
CA ALA A 24 -26.84 -21.76 17.86
C ALA A 24 -27.25 -20.31 18.22
N PRO A 25 -26.96 -19.86 19.46
CA PRO A 25 -27.42 -18.57 19.96
C PRO A 25 -26.80 -17.40 19.19
N PRO A 26 -27.49 -16.24 19.12
CA PRO A 26 -26.94 -15.04 18.52
C PRO A 26 -25.85 -14.49 19.44
N VAL A 27 -24.59 -14.75 19.11
CA VAL A 27 -23.48 -14.02 19.72
C VAL A 27 -23.35 -12.69 18.99
N ALA A 28 -23.84 -11.68 19.70
CA ALA A 28 -23.55 -10.27 19.62
C ALA A 28 -22.52 -9.84 18.56
N THR A 29 -22.99 -8.98 17.66
CA THR A 29 -22.36 -7.73 17.25
C THR A 29 -20.97 -7.49 17.84
N GLU A 30 -19.93 -7.92 17.11
CA GLU A 30 -18.68 -7.17 17.10
C GLU A 30 -18.66 -6.36 15.81
N THR A 31 -19.34 -5.21 15.86
CA THR A 31 -19.02 -4.07 15.01
C THR A 31 -17.58 -3.68 15.33
N ARG A 32 -16.60 -4.33 14.68
CA ARG A 32 -15.26 -3.77 14.60
C ARG A 32 -15.38 -2.45 13.86
N PRO A 33 -15.01 -1.31 14.48
CA PRO A 33 -14.88 -0.08 13.76
C PRO A 33 -13.84 -0.29 12.67
N SER A 34 -14.25 0.06 11.45
CA SER A 34 -13.43 0.43 10.32
C SER A 34 -11.96 0.70 10.67
N ALA A 35 -11.11 -0.26 10.36
CA ALA A 35 -9.82 0.07 9.81
C ALA A 35 -9.93 -0.17 8.31
N ALA A 36 -10.59 0.75 7.62
CA ALA A 36 -10.15 1.15 6.30
C ALA A 36 -8.68 1.59 6.45
N ARG A 37 -7.77 0.62 6.57
CA ARG A 37 -6.35 0.87 6.37
C ARG A 37 -6.30 1.27 4.91
N ALA A 38 -6.10 2.57 4.74
CA ALA A 38 -5.97 3.28 3.49
C ALA A 38 -5.49 2.31 2.43
N ALA A 39 -6.24 2.22 1.33
CA ALA A 39 -5.69 1.72 0.10
C ALA A 39 -4.35 2.47 -0.07
N ALA A 40 -3.26 1.79 0.25
CA ALA A 40 -1.96 2.15 -0.26
C ALA A 40 -2.20 2.02 -1.75
N THR A 41 -2.52 3.14 -2.38
CA THR A 41 -2.53 3.26 -3.82
C THR A 41 -1.12 2.89 -4.22
N ARG A 42 -0.92 1.60 -4.46
CA ARG A 42 0.21 1.06 -5.19
C ARG A 42 0.02 1.61 -6.59
N LEU A 43 0.38 2.87 -6.76
CA LEU A 43 0.65 3.47 -8.06
C LEU A 43 1.97 2.83 -8.49
N VAL A 44 1.80 1.63 -9.03
CA VAL A 44 2.84 0.94 -9.77
C VAL A 44 3.24 1.87 -10.92
N GLY A 45 4.54 2.14 -11.01
CA GLY A 45 5.17 2.63 -12.23
C GLY A 45 4.80 4.06 -12.64
N SER A 46 5.86 4.83 -12.87
CA SER A 46 5.87 6.18 -13.44
C SER A 46 5.65 7.27 -12.40
N SER A 47 6.69 8.09 -12.26
CA SER A 47 6.64 9.38 -11.58
C SER A 47 5.28 10.03 -11.80
N PRO A 48 4.63 10.57 -10.76
CA PRO A 48 3.50 11.45 -11.02
C PRO A 48 4.03 12.50 -11.99
N GLY A 49 3.40 12.65 -13.16
CA GLY A 49 3.79 13.61 -14.19
C GLY A 49 3.54 15.06 -13.75
N GLY A 50 3.79 15.36 -12.49
CA GLY A 50 3.58 16.62 -11.81
C GLY A 50 4.72 16.91 -10.86
N TYR A 51 4.68 18.11 -10.30
CA TYR A 51 5.71 18.59 -9.39
C TYR A 51 5.65 17.84 -8.06
N GLY A 52 6.81 17.61 -7.45
CA GLY A 52 6.91 16.96 -6.16
C GLY A 52 8.21 17.27 -5.44
N VAL A 53 8.34 16.73 -4.24
CA VAL A 53 9.58 16.77 -3.45
C VAL A 53 9.93 15.35 -3.01
N GLN A 54 11.15 14.91 -3.28
CA GLN A 54 11.69 13.66 -2.75
C GLN A 54 12.38 13.94 -1.43
N LEU A 55 11.88 13.31 -0.37
CA LEU A 55 12.33 13.52 1.02
C LEU A 55 13.32 12.43 1.48
N GLY A 56 13.40 11.31 0.76
CA GLY A 56 14.33 10.24 1.09
C GLY A 56 14.18 9.00 0.22
N ALA A 57 15.10 8.06 0.41
CA ALA A 57 15.03 6.72 -0.16
C ALA A 57 15.30 5.70 0.95
N PHE A 58 14.45 4.68 1.02
CA PHE A 58 14.43 3.69 2.09
C PHE A 58 14.48 2.29 1.50
N SER A 59 14.97 1.32 2.27
CA SER A 59 14.99 -0.10 1.87
C SER A 59 13.63 -0.79 2.05
N SER A 60 12.67 -0.14 2.70
CA SER A 60 11.34 -0.68 2.95
C SER A 60 10.25 0.40 2.87
N GLU A 61 9.06 0.00 2.40
CA GLU A 61 7.87 0.85 2.34
C GLU A 61 7.43 1.32 3.74
N ALA A 62 7.53 0.44 4.74
CA ALA A 62 7.20 0.77 6.13
C ALA A 62 8.12 1.86 6.69
N GLY A 63 9.42 1.79 6.41
CA GLY A 63 10.39 2.83 6.78
C GLY A 63 10.05 4.17 6.13
N ALA A 64 9.78 4.17 4.82
CA ALA A 64 9.37 5.38 4.10
C ALA A 64 8.09 6.01 4.69
N THR A 65 7.10 5.19 5.02
CA THR A 65 5.82 5.68 5.59
C THR A 65 6.00 6.22 7.00
N ASN A 66 6.79 5.55 7.85
CA ASN A 66 7.07 6.03 9.20
C ASN A 66 7.83 7.36 9.18
N GLU A 67 8.80 7.49 8.28
CA GLU A 67 9.55 8.74 8.08
C GLU A 67 8.64 9.86 7.61
N TRP A 68 7.67 9.60 6.73
CA TRP A 68 6.66 10.60 6.38
C TRP A 68 5.90 11.13 7.60
N HIS A 69 5.46 10.26 8.52
CA HIS A 69 4.78 10.69 9.75
C HIS A 69 5.68 11.53 10.66
N GLN A 70 6.96 11.18 10.77
CA GLN A 70 7.92 11.97 11.53
C GLN A 70 8.14 13.33 10.88
N LEU A 71 8.29 13.38 9.57
CA LEU A 71 8.50 14.62 8.82
C LEU A 71 7.28 15.54 8.88
N THR A 72 6.08 15.01 8.69
CA THR A 72 4.84 15.80 8.84
C THR A 72 4.66 16.32 10.27
N THR A 73 5.14 15.61 11.29
CA THR A 73 5.13 16.10 12.68
C THR A 73 6.15 17.23 12.92
N ARG A 74 7.34 17.13 12.30
CA ARG A 74 8.45 18.10 12.49
C ARG A 74 8.34 19.33 11.57
N PHE A 75 7.78 19.14 10.38
CA PHE A 75 7.71 20.10 9.28
C PHE A 75 6.26 20.28 8.80
N GLY A 76 5.29 20.17 9.71
CA GLY A 76 3.88 20.28 9.38
C GLY A 76 3.54 21.57 8.64
N SER A 77 4.20 22.69 8.94
CA SER A 77 3.97 23.95 8.23
C SER A 77 4.28 23.88 6.71
N GLU A 78 5.16 22.98 6.27
CA GLU A 78 5.54 22.82 4.86
C GLU A 78 4.92 21.57 4.22
N LEU A 79 4.67 20.51 5.02
CA LEU A 79 4.21 19.21 4.52
C LEU A 79 2.73 18.92 4.81
N HIS A 80 2.06 19.72 5.63
CA HIS A 80 0.65 19.51 5.96
C HIS A 80 -0.23 19.71 4.73
N GLY A 81 -1.16 18.76 4.52
CA GLY A 81 -2.04 18.75 3.36
C GLY A 81 -1.40 18.26 2.07
N LEU A 82 -0.11 17.92 2.06
CA LEU A 82 0.52 17.24 0.94
C LEU A 82 0.24 15.74 0.97
N SER A 83 0.15 15.14 -0.21
CA SER A 83 -0.04 13.69 -0.34
C SER A 83 1.32 12.97 -0.35
N PRO A 84 1.59 12.06 0.61
CA PRO A 84 2.74 11.19 0.52
C PRO A 84 2.59 10.24 -0.66
N LEU A 85 3.71 10.02 -1.36
CA LEU A 85 3.84 9.05 -2.41
C LEU A 85 5.09 8.23 -2.17
N VAL A 86 4.91 6.92 -1.99
CA VAL A 86 6.04 6.00 -1.90
C VAL A 86 6.22 5.35 -3.28
N VAL A 87 7.32 5.69 -3.94
CA VAL A 87 7.64 5.18 -5.27
C VAL A 87 8.69 4.09 -5.15
N SER A 88 8.32 2.86 -5.47
CA SER A 88 9.27 1.75 -5.59
C SER A 88 10.15 1.97 -6.83
N ALA A 89 11.46 1.84 -6.64
CA ALA A 89 12.47 1.94 -7.68
C ALA A 89 13.38 0.71 -7.58
N ASP A 90 13.39 -0.08 -8.64
CA ASP A 90 14.30 -1.21 -8.79
C ASP A 90 15.67 -0.68 -9.21
N THR A 91 16.71 -1.06 -8.46
CA THR A 91 18.09 -0.70 -8.76
C THR A 91 18.94 -1.96 -8.86
N PRO A 92 20.12 -1.91 -9.50
CA PRO A 92 21.04 -3.05 -9.55
C PRO A 92 21.46 -3.57 -8.16
N ALA A 93 21.36 -2.73 -7.13
CA ALA A 93 21.67 -3.05 -5.74
C ALA A 93 20.46 -3.57 -4.94
N GLY A 94 19.26 -3.61 -5.52
CA GLY A 94 18.03 -4.06 -4.87
C GLY A 94 16.85 -3.09 -5.03
N HIS A 95 15.75 -3.43 -4.35
CA HIS A 95 14.53 -2.63 -4.34
C HIS A 95 14.67 -1.45 -3.35
N LEU A 96 14.39 -0.24 -3.81
CA LEU A 96 14.35 0.96 -3.00
C LEU A 96 12.96 1.60 -3.02
N PHE A 97 12.57 2.22 -1.93
CA PHE A 97 11.31 2.92 -1.76
C PHE A 97 11.62 4.40 -1.56
N ARG A 98 11.32 5.21 -2.57
CA ARG A 98 11.52 6.66 -2.52
C ARG A 98 10.30 7.32 -1.91
N LEU A 99 10.50 8.05 -0.83
CA LEU A 99 9.46 8.88 -0.24
C LEU A 99 9.41 10.21 -0.99
N GLN A 100 8.24 10.51 -1.54
CA GLN A 100 7.95 11.75 -2.25
C GLN A 100 6.68 12.38 -1.69
N ALA A 101 6.51 13.68 -1.92
CA ALA A 101 5.24 14.38 -1.70
C ALA A 101 4.87 15.17 -2.95
N GLN A 102 3.62 15.07 -3.37
CA GLN A 102 3.13 15.82 -4.53
C GLN A 102 2.87 17.27 -4.16
N VAL A 103 3.21 18.19 -5.06
CA VAL A 103 2.94 19.62 -4.90
C VAL A 103 2.30 20.18 -6.18
N ALA A 104 1.69 21.35 -6.08
CA ALA A 104 1.03 21.99 -7.21
C ALA A 104 2.04 22.48 -8.27
N ASP A 105 3.15 23.08 -7.84
CA ASP A 105 4.06 23.82 -8.72
C ASP A 105 5.53 23.65 -8.35
N GLU A 106 6.42 23.91 -9.30
CA GLU A 106 7.87 23.85 -9.11
C GLU A 106 8.38 24.81 -8.03
N ALA A 107 7.86 26.04 -8.02
CA ALA A 107 8.25 27.06 -7.05
C ALA A 107 7.94 26.59 -5.62
N HIS A 108 6.80 25.93 -5.45
CA HIS A 108 6.39 25.35 -4.16
C HIS A 108 7.31 24.18 -3.76
N ALA A 109 7.64 23.28 -4.70
CA ALA A 109 8.61 22.20 -4.46
C ALA A 109 9.96 22.74 -3.98
N ARG A 110 10.48 23.77 -4.66
CA ARG A 110 11.76 24.41 -4.32
C ARG A 110 11.69 25.07 -2.94
N ALA A 111 10.63 25.83 -2.65
CA ALA A 111 10.45 26.50 -1.36
C ALA A 111 10.42 25.50 -0.19
N ILE A 112 9.69 24.39 -0.33
CA ILE A 112 9.64 23.31 0.66
C ILE A 112 11.05 22.72 0.87
N CYS A 113 11.75 22.38 -0.21
CA CYS A 113 13.10 21.85 -0.11
C CYS A 113 14.09 22.83 0.52
N GLU A 114 14.00 24.12 0.24
CA GLU A 114 14.84 25.12 0.91
C GLU A 114 14.56 25.19 2.42
N SER A 115 13.29 25.14 2.83
CA SER A 115 12.93 25.14 4.25
C SER A 115 13.43 23.88 4.97
N LEU A 116 13.27 22.71 4.35
CA LEU A 116 13.77 21.43 4.87
C LEU A 116 15.30 21.43 4.99
N ARG A 117 16.00 21.91 3.96
CA ARG A 117 17.48 21.98 3.94
C ARG A 117 18.03 22.90 5.03
N LYS A 118 17.35 23.99 5.37
CA LYS A 118 17.72 24.88 6.49
C LYS A 118 17.72 24.17 7.84
N ARG A 119 16.94 23.10 7.96
CA ARG A 119 16.84 22.24 9.15
C ARG A 119 17.60 20.92 8.96
N SER A 120 18.58 20.89 8.04
CA SER A 120 19.42 19.75 7.70
C SER A 120 18.67 18.52 7.18
N GLN A 121 17.44 18.69 6.67
CA GLN A 121 16.69 17.60 6.08
C GLN A 121 16.98 17.47 4.59
N ALA A 122 17.21 16.23 4.14
CA ALA A 122 17.44 15.92 2.74
C ALA A 122 16.14 16.17 1.94
N CYS A 123 16.25 16.96 0.88
CA CYS A 123 15.13 17.23 -0.02
C CYS A 123 15.63 17.48 -1.43
N VAL A 124 14.97 16.85 -2.41
CA VAL A 124 15.25 17.03 -3.84
C VAL A 124 13.93 17.35 -4.56
N PRO A 125 13.82 18.50 -5.26
CA PRO A 125 12.63 18.81 -6.04
C PRO A 125 12.52 17.85 -7.23
N VAL A 126 11.33 17.29 -7.42
CA VAL A 126 10.98 16.41 -8.54
C VAL A 126 10.19 17.24 -9.54
N LEU A 127 10.74 17.38 -10.75
CA LEU A 127 10.06 18.04 -11.85
C LEU A 127 9.30 17.00 -12.69
N PRO A 128 8.16 17.39 -13.29
CA PRO A 128 7.53 16.58 -14.34
C PRO A 128 8.53 16.35 -15.48
N ARG A 129 8.44 15.17 -16.10
CA ARG A 129 9.30 14.77 -17.23
C ARG A 129 8.62 15.02 -18.56
#